data_AF-A0A970HSF9-F1
#
_entry.id   AF-A0A970HSF9-F1
#
_cell.length_a   1.000
_cell.length_b   1.000
_cell.length_c   1.000
_cell.angle_alpha   90.00
_cell.angle_beta   90.00
_cell.angle_gamma   90.00
#
_symmetry.space_group_name_H-M   'P 1'
#
loop_
_entity.id
_entity.type
_entity.pdbx_description
1 polymer ?
#
loop_
_entity_poly.entity_id
_entity_poly.type
_entity_poly.pdbx_seq_one_letter_code
_entity_poly.pdbx_strand_id
1 'polypeptide(L)'
;SWALNHTAPLTYLAQVLEYNAQAEPRQKILGFQFDIEPYLVRELWNTPEGFAQLKAGFLDLLKKLRAARDEADPGFEIGVAIPRWYDQEQYEFLNRDIQAATDYVAVMNYWNEAQRLIRDGTGELEAGDQLGKKVYIGVEVQQIDPPTITFYGFTVEQMEAVLTQVHTEFAKHPSYAGLVIHHYAAYIDMPAEQ
;
A
#
# COMPACT_ATOMS: atom_id res chain seq x y z
N SER A 1 -15.15 -8.68 5.72
CA SER A 1 -13.94 -8.19 5.02
C SER A 1 -13.73 -8.95 3.72
N TRP A 2 -13.16 -8.30 2.70
CA TRP A 2 -12.76 -8.97 1.46
C TRP A 2 -11.69 -10.05 1.67
N ALA A 3 -10.96 -10.01 2.79
CA ALA A 3 -10.08 -11.10 3.20
C ALA A 3 -10.80 -12.43 3.46
N LEU A 4 -12.12 -12.43 3.69
CA LEU A 4 -12.91 -13.65 3.95
C LEU A 4 -14.00 -13.90 2.88
N ASN A 5 -14.30 -12.89 2.05
CA ASN A 5 -15.24 -13.01 0.94
C ASN A 5 -14.64 -12.34 -0.30
N HIS A 6 -14.19 -13.17 -1.24
CA HIS A 6 -13.35 -12.75 -2.35
C HIS A 6 -14.17 -12.32 -3.58
N THR A 7 -15.51 -12.43 -3.55
CA THR A 7 -16.35 -12.20 -4.72
C THR A 7 -16.16 -10.80 -5.30
N ALA A 8 -16.30 -9.76 -4.48
CA ALA A 8 -16.20 -8.38 -4.94
C ALA A 8 -14.82 -8.02 -5.56
N PRO A 9 -13.67 -8.26 -4.89
CA PRO A 9 -12.37 -7.90 -5.47
C PRO A 9 -12.06 -8.68 -6.76
N LEU A 10 -12.45 -9.95 -6.85
CA LEU A 10 -12.30 -10.74 -8.08
C LEU A 10 -13.19 -10.20 -9.21
N THR A 11 -14.43 -9.80 -8.90
CA THR A 11 -15.32 -9.17 -9.87
C THR A 11 -14.77 -7.85 -10.38
N TYR A 12 -14.22 -6.99 -9.51
CA TYR A 12 -13.66 -5.71 -9.92
C TYR A 12 -12.43 -5.87 -10.80
N LEU A 13 -11.52 -6.80 -10.46
CA LEU A 13 -10.40 -7.13 -11.33
C LEU A 13 -10.88 -7.60 -12.71
N ALA A 14 -11.83 -8.53 -12.75
CA ALA A 14 -12.38 -9.04 -14.01
C ALA A 14 -12.98 -7.94 -14.88
N GLN A 15 -13.72 -7.00 -14.28
CA GLN A 15 -14.31 -5.86 -15.01
C GLN A 15 -13.26 -4.94 -15.62
N VAL A 16 -12.17 -4.66 -14.90
CA VAL A 16 -11.07 -3.82 -15.42
C VAL A 16 -10.32 -4.53 -16.55
N LEU A 17 -10.07 -5.83 -16.40
CA LEU A 17 -9.43 -6.62 -17.46
C LEU A 17 -10.32 -6.72 -18.71
N GLU A 18 -11.63 -6.89 -18.55
CA GLU A 18 -12.60 -6.88 -19.65
C GLU A 18 -12.63 -5.53 -20.36
N TYR A 19 -12.63 -4.43 -19.61
CA TYR A 19 -12.50 -3.08 -20.17
C TYR A 19 -11.20 -2.93 -20.97
N ASN A 20 -10.06 -3.35 -20.42
CA ASN A 20 -8.75 -3.28 -21.07
C ASN A 20 -8.64 -4.12 -22.35
N ALA A 21 -9.42 -5.20 -22.46
CA ALA A 21 -9.48 -6.02 -23.67
C ALA A 21 -10.10 -5.27 -24.86
N GLN A 22 -10.94 -4.25 -24.59
CA GLN A 22 -11.68 -3.47 -25.59
C GLN A 22 -11.17 -2.03 -25.74
N ALA A 23 -10.43 -1.52 -24.74
CA ALA A 23 -9.96 -0.14 -24.71
C ALA A 23 -8.78 0.12 -25.66
N GLU A 24 -8.74 1.33 -26.22
CA GLU A 24 -7.60 1.81 -27.00
C GLU A 24 -6.33 1.89 -26.13
N PRO A 25 -5.12 1.77 -26.69
CA PRO A 25 -3.88 1.71 -25.91
C PRO A 25 -3.70 2.82 -24.87
N ARG A 26 -4.15 4.05 -25.16
CA ARG A 26 -4.07 5.19 -24.23
C ARG A 26 -5.14 5.21 -23.13
N GLN A 27 -6.17 4.39 -23.26
CA GLN A 27 -7.29 4.31 -22.33
C GLN A 27 -7.16 3.13 -21.37
N LYS A 28 -6.23 2.20 -21.63
CA LYS A 28 -6.01 1.03 -20.80
C LYS A 28 -5.53 1.44 -19.41
N ILE A 29 -6.12 0.79 -18.41
CA ILE A 29 -5.68 0.87 -17.02
C ILE A 29 -4.45 -0.01 -16.88
N LEU A 30 -3.37 0.50 -16.28
CA LEU A 30 -2.10 -0.23 -16.20
C LEU A 30 -2.00 -1.18 -15.00
N GLY A 31 -2.84 -0.96 -13.98
CA GLY A 31 -2.85 -1.78 -12.79
C GLY A 31 -3.98 -1.43 -11.84
N PHE A 32 -4.07 -2.19 -10.76
CA PHE A 32 -5.09 -2.05 -9.74
C PHE A 32 -4.45 -2.13 -8.36
N GLN A 33 -4.65 -1.10 -7.53
CA GLN A 33 -4.28 -1.12 -6.12
C GLN A 33 -5.50 -1.45 -5.26
N PHE A 34 -5.40 -2.50 -4.45
CA PHE A 34 -6.43 -2.85 -3.47
C PHE A 34 -6.09 -2.25 -2.10
N ASP A 35 -7.03 -1.49 -1.55
CA ASP A 35 -6.98 -1.04 -0.16
C ASP A 35 -7.87 -1.95 0.70
N ILE A 36 -7.30 -3.08 1.11
CA ILE A 36 -8.00 -4.08 1.93
C ILE A 36 -7.30 -4.11 3.27
N GLU A 37 -8.05 -3.80 4.33
CA GLU A 37 -7.54 -3.65 5.67
C GLU A 37 -8.14 -4.72 6.61
N PRO A 38 -7.65 -5.98 6.59
CA PRO A 38 -8.22 -7.06 7.42
C PRO A 38 -8.23 -6.71 8.91
N TYR A 39 -7.27 -5.90 9.35
CA TYR A 39 -7.11 -5.46 10.73
C TYR A 39 -8.26 -4.59 11.27
N LEU A 40 -9.12 -4.07 10.40
CA LEU A 40 -10.35 -3.38 10.81
C LEU A 40 -11.43 -4.34 11.34
N VAL A 41 -11.34 -5.64 11.06
CA VAL A 41 -12.22 -6.67 11.64
C VAL A 41 -11.70 -7.04 13.03
N ARG A 42 -11.76 -6.09 13.95
CA ARG A 42 -11.08 -6.12 15.26
C ARG A 42 -11.45 -7.33 16.10
N GLU A 43 -12.69 -7.80 16.01
CA GLU A 43 -13.19 -8.97 16.72
C GLU A 43 -12.49 -10.27 16.32
N LEU A 44 -12.03 -10.38 15.07
CA LEU A 44 -11.23 -11.50 14.59
C LEU A 44 -9.74 -11.21 14.74
N TRP A 45 -9.28 -10.03 14.32
CA TRP A 45 -7.87 -9.64 14.30
C TRP A 45 -7.19 -9.76 15.68
N ASN A 46 -7.93 -9.50 16.76
CA ASN A 46 -7.38 -9.53 18.12
C ASN A 46 -7.42 -10.92 18.79
N THR A 47 -7.78 -11.97 18.05
CA THR A 47 -7.74 -13.36 18.53
C THR A 47 -6.76 -14.18 17.67
N PRO A 48 -6.02 -15.14 18.25
CA PRO A 48 -5.09 -15.96 17.45
C PRO A 48 -5.77 -16.68 16.29
N GLU A 49 -6.95 -17.26 16.52
CA GLU A 49 -7.70 -18.00 15.49
C GLU A 49 -8.25 -17.07 14.42
N GLY A 50 -8.82 -15.92 14.81
CA GLY A 50 -9.36 -14.94 13.88
C GLY A 50 -8.27 -14.24 13.05
N PHE A 51 -7.12 -13.93 13.65
CA PHE A 51 -5.94 -13.43 12.94
C PHE A 51 -5.47 -14.45 11.89
N ALA A 52 -5.30 -15.72 12.29
CA ALA A 52 -4.89 -16.77 11.36
C ALA A 52 -5.89 -16.93 10.20
N GLN A 53 -7.19 -16.85 10.48
CA GLN A 53 -8.25 -16.90 9.47
C GLN A 53 -8.17 -15.72 8.50
N LEU A 54 -8.03 -14.49 9.00
CA LEU A 54 -7.92 -13.28 8.18
C LEU A 54 -6.64 -13.28 7.34
N LYS A 55 -5.50 -13.66 7.92
CA LYS A 55 -4.22 -13.81 7.22
C LYS A 55 -4.33 -14.82 6.07
N ALA A 56 -4.82 -16.03 6.36
CA ALA A 56 -4.95 -17.09 5.37
C ALA A 56 -5.89 -16.69 4.22
N GLY A 57 -7.05 -16.13 4.55
CA GLY A 57 -8.02 -15.67 3.55
C GLY A 57 -7.48 -14.51 2.71
N PHE A 58 -6.80 -13.54 3.33
CA PHE A 58 -6.20 -12.43 2.58
C PHE A 58 -5.14 -12.91 1.60
N LEU A 59 -4.21 -13.77 2.03
CA LEU A 59 -3.18 -14.32 1.14
C LEU A 59 -3.77 -15.21 0.04
N ASP A 60 -4.86 -15.93 0.30
CA ASP A 60 -5.59 -16.69 -0.71
C ASP A 60 -6.27 -15.76 -1.74
N LEU A 61 -6.83 -14.63 -1.31
CA LEU A 61 -7.35 -13.61 -2.23
C LEU A 61 -6.24 -13.08 -3.14
N LEU A 62 -5.08 -12.70 -2.60
CA LEU A 62 -3.97 -12.17 -3.41
C LEU A 62 -3.48 -13.18 -4.45
N LYS A 63 -3.37 -14.45 -4.07
CA LYS A 63 -3.04 -15.54 -5.00
C LYS A 63 -4.07 -15.67 -6.13
N LYS A 64 -5.36 -15.59 -5.81
CA LYS A 64 -6.45 -15.66 -6.80
C LYS A 64 -6.45 -14.46 -7.75
N LEU A 65 -6.23 -13.25 -7.22
CA LEU A 65 -6.09 -12.03 -8.04
C LEU A 65 -4.91 -12.14 -9.00
N ARG A 66 -3.75 -12.58 -8.50
CA ARG A 66 -2.56 -12.79 -9.33
C ARG A 66 -2.79 -13.84 -10.41
N ALA A 67 -3.41 -14.98 -10.07
CA ALA A 67 -3.72 -16.02 -11.04
C ALA A 67 -4.68 -15.53 -12.14
N ALA A 68 -5.74 -14.81 -11.77
CA ALA A 68 -6.69 -14.24 -12.73
C ALA A 68 -6.03 -13.19 -13.63
N ARG A 69 -5.16 -12.34 -13.07
CA ARG A 69 -4.34 -11.39 -13.84
C ARG A 69 -3.40 -12.11 -14.80
N ASP A 70 -2.62 -13.09 -14.33
CA ASP A 70 -1.62 -13.80 -15.13
C ASP A 70 -2.27 -14.56 -16.31
N GLU A 71 -3.53 -14.99 -16.17
CA GLU A 71 -4.30 -15.62 -17.26
C GLU A 71 -4.74 -14.61 -18.33
N ALA A 72 -5.14 -13.41 -17.93
CA ALA A 72 -5.76 -12.42 -18.83
C ALA A 72 -4.78 -11.38 -19.40
N ASP A 73 -3.91 -10.81 -18.55
CA ASP A 73 -2.93 -9.79 -18.90
C ASP A 73 -1.75 -9.82 -17.91
N PRO A 74 -0.69 -10.60 -18.20
CA PRO A 74 0.51 -10.67 -17.35
C PRO A 74 1.22 -9.33 -17.11
N GLY A 75 0.94 -8.31 -17.93
CA GLY A 75 1.54 -6.97 -17.80
C GLY A 75 0.78 -6.04 -16.86
N PHE A 76 -0.45 -6.38 -16.49
CA PHE A 76 -1.31 -5.56 -15.63
C PHE A 76 -0.85 -5.63 -14.17
N GLU A 77 -0.45 -4.52 -13.55
CA GLU A 77 0.12 -4.54 -12.19
C GLU A 77 -0.95 -4.72 -11.10
N ILE A 78 -0.69 -5.60 -10.13
CA ILE A 78 -1.51 -5.76 -8.92
C ILE A 78 -0.73 -5.26 -7.71
N GLY A 79 -1.28 -4.25 -7.05
CA GLY A 79 -0.74 -3.69 -5.82
C GLY A 79 -1.72 -3.75 -4.65
N VAL A 80 -1.19 -3.58 -3.45
CA VAL A 80 -1.98 -3.57 -2.22
C VAL A 80 -1.48 -2.48 -1.28
N ALA A 81 -2.40 -1.74 -0.66
CA ALA A 81 -2.07 -0.86 0.45
C ALA A 81 -1.93 -1.68 1.74
N ILE A 82 -0.83 -1.49 2.48
CA ILE A 82 -0.57 -2.21 3.74
C ILE A 82 -0.18 -1.25 4.85
N PRO A 83 -0.54 -1.51 6.11
CA PRO A 83 -0.06 -0.72 7.22
C PRO A 83 1.44 -0.94 7.45
N ARG A 84 2.14 0.12 7.88
CA ARG A 84 3.59 0.15 8.19
C ARG A 84 4.10 -0.82 9.27
N TRP A 85 3.24 -1.64 9.87
CA TRP A 85 3.58 -2.46 11.03
C TRP A 85 3.49 -3.97 10.74
N TYR A 86 3.13 -4.38 9.51
CA TYR A 86 3.05 -5.78 9.12
C TYR A 86 4.41 -6.50 9.07
N ASP A 87 5.51 -5.75 9.19
CA ASP A 87 6.89 -6.23 9.30
C ASP A 87 7.29 -6.68 10.72
N GLN A 88 6.38 -6.63 11.69
CA GLN A 88 6.67 -7.03 13.07
C GLN A 88 6.39 -8.51 13.33
N GLU A 89 7.16 -9.10 14.25
CA GLU A 89 7.06 -10.53 14.62
C GLU A 89 5.67 -10.94 15.10
N GLN A 90 4.98 -10.06 15.84
CA GLN A 90 3.62 -10.31 16.33
C GLN A 90 2.57 -10.45 15.21
N TYR A 91 2.89 -10.01 13.99
CA TYR A 91 2.08 -10.22 12.79
C TYR A 91 2.73 -11.23 11.85
N GLU A 92 3.67 -12.03 12.35
CA GLU A 92 4.35 -13.09 11.63
C GLU A 92 5.01 -12.61 10.33
N PHE A 93 5.52 -11.36 10.31
CA PHE A 93 6.13 -10.73 9.13
C PHE A 93 5.22 -10.80 7.89
N LEU A 94 3.91 -10.59 8.09
CA LEU A 94 2.87 -10.66 7.05
C LEU A 94 3.19 -9.81 5.82
N ASN A 95 3.95 -8.73 5.99
CA ASN A 95 4.38 -7.89 4.88
C ASN A 95 5.13 -8.67 3.80
N ARG A 96 6.02 -9.60 4.18
CA ARG A 96 6.79 -10.44 3.24
C ARG A 96 5.88 -11.33 2.41
N ASP A 97 4.89 -11.95 3.05
CA ASP A 97 3.92 -12.82 2.37
C ASP A 97 3.07 -12.01 1.36
N ILE A 98 2.66 -10.79 1.73
CA ILE A 98 1.89 -9.90 0.85
C ILE A 98 2.73 -9.40 -0.33
N GLN A 99 3.96 -8.92 -0.06
CA GLN A 99 4.87 -8.46 -1.11
C GLN A 99 5.21 -9.57 -2.10
N ALA A 100 5.43 -10.81 -1.62
CA ALA A 100 5.67 -11.96 -2.49
C ALA A 100 4.47 -12.26 -3.40
N ALA A 101 3.24 -12.02 -2.93
CA ALA A 101 2.00 -12.29 -3.65
C ALA A 101 1.55 -11.15 -4.59
N THR A 102 2.22 -9.99 -4.59
CA THR A 102 1.82 -8.79 -5.34
C THR A 102 2.97 -8.28 -6.22
N ASP A 103 2.72 -7.32 -7.11
CA ASP A 103 3.78 -6.68 -7.90
C ASP A 103 4.41 -5.50 -7.16
N TYR A 104 3.61 -4.82 -6.33
CA TYR A 104 4.06 -3.77 -5.44
C TYR A 104 3.18 -3.66 -4.19
N VAL A 105 3.70 -2.98 -3.17
CA VAL A 105 2.92 -2.52 -2.03
C VAL A 105 2.99 -1.01 -1.87
N ALA A 106 1.90 -0.41 -1.40
CA ALA A 106 1.86 0.97 -0.94
C ALA A 106 1.74 0.97 0.58
N VAL A 107 2.82 1.32 1.27
CA VAL A 107 2.88 1.27 2.73
C VAL A 107 2.24 2.53 3.30
N MET A 108 1.18 2.37 4.08
CA MET A 108 0.52 3.44 4.82
C MET A 108 1.38 3.82 6.04
N ASN A 109 2.46 4.56 5.79
CA ASN A 109 3.40 5.05 6.79
C ASN A 109 3.16 6.54 7.01
N TYR A 110 2.07 6.88 7.70
CA TYR A 110 1.59 8.25 7.75
C TYR A 110 2.32 9.19 8.72
N TRP A 111 3.45 8.78 9.30
CA TRP A 111 4.23 9.68 10.15
C TRP A 111 4.58 10.98 9.42
N ASN A 112 4.52 12.12 10.11
CA ASN A 112 4.89 13.42 9.55
C ASN A 112 6.31 13.88 9.94
N GLU A 113 7.09 12.99 10.55
CA GLU A 113 8.48 13.24 10.96
C GLU A 113 9.44 12.32 10.18
N ALA A 114 10.45 12.88 9.52
CA ALA A 114 11.39 12.15 8.66
C ALA A 114 12.01 10.93 9.36
N GLN A 115 12.46 11.08 10.62
CA GLN A 115 13.10 9.99 11.36
C GLN A 115 12.16 8.80 11.60
N ARG A 116 10.87 9.05 11.87
CA ARG A 116 9.89 7.97 12.09
C ARG A 116 9.47 7.35 10.77
N LEU A 117 9.28 8.15 9.73
CA LEU A 117 9.05 7.67 8.37
C LEU A 117 10.15 6.70 7.95
N ILE A 118 11.41 7.12 8.06
CA ILE A 118 12.57 6.30 7.73
C ILE A 118 12.55 5.01 8.54
N ARG A 119 12.55 5.11 9.87
CA ARG A 119 12.61 3.95 10.76
C ARG A 119 11.53 2.92 10.47
N ASP A 120 10.28 3.35 10.32
CA ASP A 120 9.14 2.44 10.15
C ASP A 120 8.92 2.02 8.68
N GLY A 121 9.62 2.65 7.72
CA GLY A 121 9.59 2.25 6.31
C GLY A 121 10.72 1.29 5.93
N THR A 122 11.84 1.29 6.67
CA THR A 122 13.01 0.47 6.35
C THR A 122 12.69 -1.03 6.29
N GLY A 123 11.91 -1.58 7.23
CA GLY A 123 11.59 -3.01 7.24
C GLY A 123 10.81 -3.46 6.00
N GLU A 124 9.95 -2.59 5.46
CA GLU A 124 9.21 -2.85 4.23
C GLU A 124 10.11 -2.82 2.99
N LEU A 125 11.04 -1.86 2.93
CA LEU A 125 12.02 -1.75 1.85
C LEU A 125 13.02 -2.90 1.86
N GLU A 126 13.52 -3.31 3.03
CA GLU A 126 14.42 -4.46 3.14
C GLU A 126 13.75 -5.76 2.68
N ALA A 127 12.46 -5.96 2.99
CA ALA A 127 11.68 -7.06 2.45
C ALA A 127 11.53 -6.97 0.92
N GLY A 128 11.25 -5.77 0.40
CA GLY A 128 11.14 -5.53 -1.04
C GLY A 128 12.44 -5.80 -1.78
N ASP A 129 13.57 -5.40 -1.21
CA ASP A 129 14.91 -5.61 -1.78
C ASP A 129 15.21 -7.11 -1.92
N GLN A 130 14.88 -7.89 -0.89
CA GLN A 130 15.07 -9.34 -0.90
C GLN A 130 14.17 -10.05 -1.91
N LEU A 131 12.94 -9.57 -2.10
CA LEU A 131 11.93 -10.17 -2.96
C LEU A 131 11.97 -9.64 -4.40
N GLY A 132 12.70 -8.56 -4.67
CA GLY A 132 12.67 -7.84 -5.94
C GLY A 132 11.31 -7.19 -6.21
N LYS A 133 10.65 -6.69 -5.17
CA LYS A 133 9.31 -6.09 -5.23
C LYS A 133 9.38 -4.58 -5.04
N LYS A 134 8.48 -3.87 -5.71
CA LYS A 134 8.37 -2.42 -5.60
C LYS A 134 7.64 -2.04 -4.32
N VAL A 135 8.12 -1.01 -3.65
CA VAL A 135 7.56 -0.50 -2.40
C VAL A 135 7.41 1.01 -2.52
N TYR A 136 6.16 1.48 -2.48
CA TYR A 136 5.83 2.89 -2.34
C TYR A 136 5.60 3.21 -0.88
N ILE A 137 6.07 4.36 -0.40
CA ILE A 137 5.84 4.82 0.97
C ILE A 137 4.82 5.95 0.95
N GLY A 138 3.67 5.72 1.58
CA GLY A 138 2.54 6.63 1.63
C GLY A 138 2.55 7.54 2.84
N VAL A 139 2.23 8.82 2.63
CA VAL A 139 1.99 9.82 3.69
C VAL A 139 0.56 10.35 3.65
N GLU A 140 0.08 10.88 4.76
CA GLU A 140 -1.27 11.43 4.90
C GLU A 140 -1.24 12.97 4.99
N VAL A 141 -2.19 13.65 4.37
CA VAL A 141 -2.36 15.13 4.41
C VAL A 141 -3.75 15.56 4.88
N GLN A 142 -4.70 14.62 5.01
CA GLN A 142 -6.04 14.91 5.52
C GLN A 142 -6.02 15.21 7.02
N GLN A 143 -7.01 15.98 7.48
CA GLN A 143 -7.22 16.23 8.89
C GLN A 143 -7.66 14.95 9.61
N ILE A 144 -6.71 14.23 10.20
CA ILE A 144 -6.95 13.02 10.98
C ILE A 144 -6.21 13.06 12.32
N ASP A 145 -6.65 12.23 13.25
CA ASP A 145 -6.01 12.05 14.55
C ASP A 145 -5.21 10.73 14.62
N PRO A 146 -4.08 10.70 15.35
CA PRO A 146 -3.44 11.86 16.00
C PRO A 146 -2.70 12.78 15.01
N PRO A 147 -2.41 14.06 15.38
CA PRO A 147 -1.69 15.00 14.51
C PRO A 147 -0.29 14.56 14.08
N THR A 148 0.28 13.54 14.72
CA THR A 148 1.59 12.97 14.36
C THR A 148 1.55 12.06 13.13
N ILE A 149 0.37 11.67 12.67
CA ILE A 149 0.19 10.78 11.51
C ILE A 149 -0.44 11.49 10.31
N THR A 150 -0.20 12.79 10.17
CA THR A 150 -0.66 13.57 9.02
C THR A 150 0.15 14.85 8.88
N PHE A 151 0.34 15.31 7.64
CA PHE A 151 0.85 16.63 7.32
C PHE A 151 -0.23 17.72 7.36
N TYR A 152 -1.44 17.41 7.84
CA TYR A 152 -2.44 18.45 8.09
C TYR A 152 -1.89 19.54 9.03
N GLY A 153 -2.05 20.79 8.61
CA GLY A 153 -1.48 21.96 9.29
C GLY A 153 -0.07 22.34 8.83
N PHE A 154 0.54 21.57 7.93
CA PHE A 154 1.79 21.92 7.26
C PHE A 154 1.51 22.65 5.95
N THR A 155 2.47 23.48 5.53
CA THR A 155 2.57 23.95 4.14
C THR A 155 3.13 22.86 3.23
N VAL A 156 2.95 23.00 1.92
CA VAL A 156 3.56 22.11 0.93
C VAL A 156 5.08 22.09 1.10
N GLU A 157 5.71 23.24 1.31
CA GLU A 157 7.16 23.36 1.47
C GLU A 157 7.68 22.64 2.72
N GLN A 158 6.94 22.72 3.84
CA GLN A 158 7.29 22.01 5.07
C GLN A 158 7.18 20.49 4.88
N MET A 159 6.14 20.01 4.20
CA MET A 159 6.00 18.60 3.87
C MET A 159 7.13 18.15 2.93
N GLU A 160 7.37 18.86 1.83
CA GLU A 160 8.42 18.56 0.85
C GLU A 160 9.82 18.52 1.49
N ALA A 161 10.09 19.38 2.47
CA ALA A 161 11.35 19.35 3.22
C ALA A 161 11.53 18.05 4.03
N VAL A 162 10.44 17.51 4.59
CA VAL A 162 10.45 16.19 5.25
C VAL A 162 10.59 15.08 4.22
N LEU A 163 9.79 15.11 3.16
CA LEU A 163 9.78 14.08 2.11
C LEU A 163 11.11 14.00 1.36
N THR A 164 11.82 15.11 1.16
CA THR A 164 13.15 15.13 0.55
C THR A 164 14.18 14.35 1.37
N GLN A 165 14.13 14.48 2.70
CA GLN A 165 15.02 13.71 3.59
C GLN A 165 14.73 12.22 3.49
N VAL A 166 13.44 11.86 3.50
CA VAL A 166 12.97 10.48 3.41
C VAL A 166 13.34 9.86 2.06
N HIS A 167 13.11 10.59 0.96
CA HIS A 167 13.48 10.17 -0.38
C HIS A 167 14.98 9.92 -0.52
N THR A 168 15.81 10.81 0.03
CA THR A 168 17.27 10.67 -0.01
C THR A 168 17.73 9.38 0.68
N GLU A 169 17.11 9.02 1.79
CA GLU A 169 17.43 7.78 2.49
C GLU A 169 16.91 6.55 1.75
N PHE A 170 15.64 6.56 1.35
CA PHE A 170 15.01 5.41 0.72
C PHE A 170 15.47 5.13 -0.70
N ALA A 171 15.98 6.13 -1.43
CA ALA A 171 16.58 5.93 -2.76
C ALA A 171 17.81 4.99 -2.76
N LYS A 172 18.35 4.65 -1.58
CA LYS A 172 19.40 3.63 -1.42
C LYS A 172 18.86 2.20 -1.57
N HIS A 173 17.56 1.98 -1.43
CA HIS A 173 16.91 0.68 -1.56
C HIS A 173 16.43 0.46 -3.00
N PRO A 174 16.86 -0.62 -3.69
CA PRO A 174 16.40 -0.92 -5.05
C PRO A 174 14.89 -1.18 -5.15
N SER A 175 14.23 -1.58 -4.07
CA SER A 175 12.77 -1.75 -4.00
C SER A 175 11.99 -0.44 -3.93
N TYR A 176 12.63 0.66 -3.52
CA TYR A 176 11.93 1.93 -3.32
C TYR A 176 11.44 2.50 -4.65
N ALA A 177 10.12 2.58 -4.78
CA ALA A 177 9.44 3.00 -6.00
C ALA A 177 8.93 4.45 -5.95
N GLY A 178 8.98 5.09 -4.76
CA GLY A 178 8.63 6.49 -4.59
C GLY A 178 7.81 6.78 -3.33
N LEU A 179 7.52 8.06 -3.13
CA LEU A 179 6.54 8.52 -2.13
C LEU A 179 5.18 8.68 -2.80
N VAL A 180 4.11 8.36 -2.07
CA VAL A 180 2.72 8.57 -2.51
C VAL A 180 1.97 9.38 -1.44
N ILE A 181 1.04 10.23 -1.88
CA ILE A 181 0.32 11.15 -0.98
C ILE A 181 -1.14 10.74 -0.95
N HIS A 182 -1.64 10.43 0.25
CA HIS A 182 -3.05 10.36 0.56
C HIS A 182 -3.44 11.64 1.29
N HIS A 183 -4.49 12.38 0.95
CA HIS A 183 -5.40 12.25 -0.19
C HIS A 183 -5.27 13.44 -1.14
N TYR A 184 -5.35 13.22 -2.46
CA TYR A 184 -5.12 14.25 -3.50
C TYR A 184 -5.94 15.53 -3.29
N ALA A 185 -7.23 15.39 -2.95
CA ALA A 185 -8.09 16.56 -2.71
C ALA A 185 -7.60 17.44 -1.54
N ALA A 186 -7.08 16.83 -0.48
CA ALA A 186 -6.50 17.58 0.63
C ALA A 186 -5.12 18.15 0.26
N TYR A 187 -4.34 17.45 -0.55
CA TYR A 187 -3.03 17.91 -1.01
C TYR A 187 -3.12 19.21 -1.82
N ILE A 188 -4.07 19.31 -2.76
CA ILE A 188 -4.25 20.52 -3.56
C ILE A 188 -4.80 21.72 -2.77
N ASP A 189 -5.36 21.46 -1.59
CA ASP A 189 -5.87 22.47 -0.65
C ASP A 189 -4.82 22.87 0.41
N MET A 190 -3.64 22.23 0.41
CA MET A 190 -2.57 22.59 1.34
C MET A 190 -2.08 24.02 1.08
N PRO A 191 -1.77 24.78 2.15
CA PRO A 191 -1.25 26.13 1.98
C PRO A 191 0.14 26.11 1.33
N ALA A 192 0.33 26.97 0.33
CA ALA A 192 1.66 27.39 -0.10
C ALA A 192 2.20 28.46 0.86
N GLU A 193 3.52 28.66 0.90
CA GLU A 193 4.12 29.77 1.65
C GLU A 193 3.55 31.14 1.19
N GLN A 194 3.42 32.09 2.12
CA GLN A 194 3.04 33.47 1.85
C GLN A 194 4.26 34.33 1.49
#